data_AF-A0A7S7NVW9-F1
#
_entry.id   AF-A0A7S7NVW9-F1
#
_cell.length_a   1.000
_cell.length_b   1.000
_cell.length_c   1.000
_cell.angle_alpha   90.00
_cell.angle_beta   90.00
_cell.angle_gamma   90.00
#
_symmetry.space_group_name_H-M   'P 1'
#
loop_
_entity.id
_entity.type
_entity.pdbx_description
1 polymer ?
#
loop_
_entity_poly.entity_id
_entity_poly.type
_entity_poly.pdbx_seq_one_letter_code
_entity_poly.pdbx_strand_id
1 'polypeptide(L)' 'MVRANAAEVFWDASKSVWVVRIHVGAEAVRRTCKGTGHDADETALRSLAHQTAQDEGYELEDSAVSIQR' A
#
# COMPACT_ATOMS: atom_id res chain seq x y z
N MET A 1 -4.84 -10.19 15.55
CA MET A 1 -4.40 -9.26 14.49
C MET A 1 -4.04 -10.13 13.29
N VAL A 2 -4.54 -9.80 12.10
CA VAL A 2 -4.32 -10.62 10.90
C VAL A 2 -3.14 -10.04 10.15
N ARG A 3 -2.14 -10.85 9.81
CA ARG A 3 -1.00 -10.38 9.01
C ARG A 3 -1.34 -10.41 7.53
N ALA A 4 -1.10 -9.30 6.85
CA ALA A 4 -1.04 -9.26 5.41
C ALA A 4 0.17 -10.06 4.93
N ASN A 5 -0.02 -10.81 3.84
CA ASN A 5 1.02 -11.55 3.15
C ASN A 5 1.99 -10.61 2.43
N ALA A 6 1.45 -9.58 1.77
CA ALA A 6 2.23 -8.63 0.99
C ALA A 6 1.45 -7.33 0.80
N ALA A 7 2.14 -6.24 0.45
CA ALA A 7 1.50 -5.06 -0.10
C ALA A 7 2.25 -4.58 -1.34
N GLU A 8 1.49 -4.20 -2.35
CA GLU A 8 1.98 -3.59 -3.58
C GLU A 8 1.55 -2.13 -3.60
N VAL A 9 2.50 -1.21 -3.67
CA VAL A 9 2.23 0.21 -3.82
C VAL A 9 2.61 0.60 -5.24
N PHE A 10 1.64 0.98 -6.05
CA PHE A 10 1.91 1.36 -7.44
C PHE A 10 1.23 2.67 -7.83
N TRP A 11 1.86 3.39 -8.75
CA TRP A 11 1.28 4.61 -9.30
C TRP A 11 0.28 4.30 -10.41
N ASP A 12 -0.94 4.80 -10.26
CA ASP A 12 -1.95 4.74 -11.30
C ASP A 12 -1.87 6.02 -12.15
N ALA A 13 -1.17 5.94 -13.29
CA ALA A 13 -0.99 7.09 -14.19
C ALA A 13 -2.31 7.62 -14.75
N SER A 14 -3.33 6.75 -14.93
CA SER A 14 -4.64 7.15 -15.44
C SER A 14 -5.40 8.07 -14.50
N LYS A 15 -5.27 7.85 -13.19
CA LYS A 15 -5.90 8.67 -12.15
C LYS A 15 -4.92 9.65 -11.49
N SER A 16 -3.62 9.53 -11.80
CA SER A 16 -2.53 10.25 -11.15
C SER A 16 -2.62 10.14 -9.62
N VAL A 17 -2.77 8.92 -9.12
CA VAL A 17 -2.85 8.62 -7.68
C VAL A 17 -2.07 7.36 -7.35
N TRP A 18 -1.58 7.29 -6.12
CA TRP A 18 -1.01 6.05 -5.59
C TRP A 18 -2.10 5.06 -5.23
N VAL A 19 -1.81 3.79 -5.49
CA VAL A 19 -2.68 2.66 -5.17
C VAL A 19 -1.89 1.69 -4.31
N VAL A 20 -2.40 1.44 -3.11
CA VAL A 20 -1.91 0.41 -2.22
C VAL A 20 -2.81 -0.81 -2.36
N ARG A 21 -2.21 -1.96 -2.64
CA ARG A 21 -2.90 -3.25 -2.73
C ARG A 21 -2.32 -4.20 -1.69
N ILE A 22 -3.09 -4.49 -0.66
CA ILE A 22 -2.67 -5.36 0.44
C ILE A 22 -3.24 -6.75 0.19
N HIS A 23 -2.38 -7.76 0.16
CA HIS A 23 -2.73 -9.16 0.00
C HIS A 23 -2.81 -9.84 1.36
N VAL A 24 -3.92 -10.51 1.65
CA VAL A 24 -4.18 -11.22 2.89
C VAL A 24 -4.81 -12.58 2.57
N GLY A 25 -4.01 -13.64 2.60
CA GLY A 25 -4.44 -14.97 2.18
C GLY A 25 -4.90 -14.98 0.71
N ALA A 26 -6.19 -15.23 0.50
CA ALA A 26 -6.82 -15.20 -0.83
C ALA A 26 -7.49 -13.84 -1.17
N GLU A 27 -7.56 -12.93 -0.21
CA GLU A 27 -8.18 -11.63 -0.35
C GLU A 27 -7.14 -10.57 -0.67
N ALA A 28 -7.50 -9.59 -1.50
CA ALA A 28 -6.65 -8.44 -1.76
C ALA A 28 -7.47 -7.16 -1.60
N VAL A 29 -7.07 -6.32 -0.65
CA VAL A 29 -7.67 -5.02 -0.39
C VAL A 29 -6.95 -3.98 -1.22
N ARG A 30 -7.69 -3.28 -2.09
CA ARG A 30 -7.15 -2.19 -2.90
C ARG A 30 -7.62 -0.85 -2.33
N ARG A 31 -6.68 0.02 -1.99
CA ARG A 31 -6.93 1.37 -1.49
C ARG A 31 -6.19 2.40 -2.34
N THR A 32 -6.89 3.46 -2.73
CA THR A 32 -6.30 4.57 -3.48
C THR A 32 -5.95 5.70 -2.51
N CYS A 33 -4.70 6.12 -2.49
CA CYS A 33 -4.21 7.19 -1.65
C CYS A 33 -4.18 8.49 -2.45
N LYS A 34 -5.24 9.29 -2.27
CA LYS A 34 -5.35 10.63 -2.88
C LYS A 34 -4.58 11.63 -2.03
N GLY A 35 -3.79 12.49 -2.67
CA GLY A 35 -3.02 13.56 -2.01
C GLY A 35 -1.52 13.28 -1.87
N THR A 36 -1.08 12.06 -2.17
CA THR A 36 0.35 11.72 -2.26
C THR A 36 0.84 12.00 -3.67
N GLY A 37 1.84 12.87 -3.82
CA GLY A 37 2.44 13.19 -5.12
C GLY A 37 3.17 11.99 -5.72
N HIS A 38 3.31 11.95 -7.04
CA HIS A 38 4.12 10.94 -7.73
C HIS A 38 5.58 10.88 -7.22
N ASP A 39 6.10 12.03 -6.77
CA ASP A 39 7.47 12.16 -6.24
C ASP A 39 7.58 11.76 -4.76
N ALA A 40 6.55 11.13 -4.19
CA ALA A 40 6.60 10.71 -2.79
C ALA A 40 7.71 9.67 -2.56
N ASP A 41 8.51 9.91 -1.52
CA ASP A 41 9.58 9.02 -1.12
C ASP A 41 9.09 7.60 -0.84
N GLU A 42 9.93 6.61 -1.12
CA GLU A 42 9.63 5.21 -0.85
C GLU A 42 9.26 4.98 0.62
N THR A 43 9.89 5.72 1.54
CA THR A 43 9.55 5.70 2.97
C THR A 43 8.12 6.18 3.22
N ALA A 44 7.69 7.27 2.58
CA ALA A 44 6.34 7.81 2.73
C ALA A 44 5.30 6.84 2.14
N LEU A 45 5.60 6.23 0.98
CA LEU A 45 4.76 5.22 0.34
C LEU A 45 4.63 3.96 1.19
N ARG A 46 5.72 3.53 1.82
CA ARG A 46 5.71 2.40 2.73
C ARG A 46 4.91 2.70 4.00
N SER A 47 5.12 3.86 4.62
CA SER A 47 4.28 4.29 5.75
C SER A 47 2.80 4.36 5.37
N LEU A 48 2.47 4.80 4.15
CA LEU A 48 1.10 4.77 3.63
C LEU A 48 0.54 3.35 3.53
N ALA A 49 1.33 2.39 3.04
CA ALA A 49 0.91 0.99 2.97
C ALA A 49 0.67 0.40 4.37
N HIS A 50 1.57 0.67 5.31
CA HIS A 50 1.42 0.24 6.70
C HIS A 50 0.20 0.87 7.37
N GLN A 51 0.00 2.18 7.22
CA GLN A 51 -1.15 2.87 7.79
C GLN A 51 -2.46 2.35 7.19
N THR A 52 -2.47 2.10 5.88
CA THR A 52 -3.62 1.51 5.19
C THR A 52 -3.92 0.10 5.70
N ALA A 53 -2.90 -0.74 5.86
CA ALA A 53 -3.07 -2.07 6.43
C ALA A 53 -3.63 -1.99 7.84
N GLN A 54 -3.09 -1.11 8.68
CA GLN A 54 -3.55 -0.94 10.05
C GLN A 54 -4.99 -0.42 10.14
N ASP A 55 -5.39 0.51 9.27
CA ASP A 55 -6.77 1.03 9.17
C ASP A 55 -7.77 -0.09 8.82
N GLU A 56 -7.36 -1.02 7.95
CA GLU A 56 -8.14 -2.21 7.59
C GLU A 56 -8.03 -3.34 8.64
N GLY A 57 -7.22 -3.16 9.70
CA GLY A 57 -7.03 -4.14 10.77
C GLY A 57 -5.97 -5.22 10.51
N TYR A 58 -5.12 -5.00 9.52
CA TYR A 58 -4.01 -5.86 9.13
C TYR A 58 -2.65 -5.36 9.63
N GLU A 59 -1.75 -6.29 9.96
CA GLU A 59 -0.33 -6.00 10.14
C GLU A 59 0.43 -6.28 8.85
N LEU A 60 1.25 -5.33 8.42
CA LEU A 60 2.10 -5.44 7.23
C LEU A 60 3.57 -5.34 7.65
N GLU A 61 4.43 -6.17 7.09
CA GLU A 61 5.88 -6.07 7.29
C GLU A 61 6.51 -5.15 6.24
N ASP A 62 7.49 -4.35 6.67
CA ASP A 62 8.25 -3.44 5.79
C ASP A 62 8.89 -4.18 4.60
N SER A 63 9.38 -5.41 4.85
CA SER A 63 9.98 -6.28 3.83
C SER A 63 8.97 -6.87 2.86
N ALA A 64 7.68 -6.87 3.21
CA ALA A 64 6.59 -7.37 2.38
C ALA A 64 5.97 -6.26 1.52
N VAL A 65 6.44 -5.01 1.64
CA VAL A 65 6.00 -3.88 0.83
C VAL A 65 6.83 -3.76 -0.44
N SER A 66 6.20 -4.01 -1.58
CA SER A 66 6.76 -3.80 -2.92
C SER A 66 6.28 -2.47 -3.48
N ILE A 67 7.19 -1.56 -3.79
CA ILE A 67 6.87 -0.25 -4.37
C ILE A 67 7.22 -0.27 -5.85
N GLN A 68 6.24 -0.02 -6.71
CA GLN A 68 6.39 0.09 -8.17
C GLN A 68 6.03 1.52 -8.60
N ARG A 69 7.03 2.23 -9.13
CA ARG A 69 6.86 3.56 -9.74
C ARG A 69 6.71 3.43 -11.24
#